data_AF-A0A523WLN1-F1
#
_entry.id   AF-A0A523WLN1-F1
#
_cell.length_a   1.000
_cell.length_b   1.000
_cell.length_c   1.000
_cell.angle_alpha   90.00
_cell.angle_beta   90.00
_cell.angle_gamma   90.00
#
_symmetry.space_group_name_H-M   'P 1'
#
loop_
_entity.id
_entity.type
_entity.pdbx_description
1 polymer ?
#
loop_
_entity_poly.entity_id
_entity_poly.type
_entity_poly.pdbx_seq_one_letter_code
_entity_poly.pdbx_strand_id
1 'polypeptide(L)'
;MREFARLTLVLILMSSLFLPSGCGREGSVEKPVSTSAKSVNVDIVGRGLHGPCGAVFVKGDYAYVGAGGCLLILDIAEPNSPSLLGKIYTPGLIQRIELKGNHLYLADGEDGLR
;
A
#
# COMPACT_ATOMS: atom_id res chain seq x y z
N MET A 1 -33.51 -13.17 -27.22
CA MET A 1 -33.43 -14.60 -27.57
C MET A 1 -32.00 -14.94 -27.94
N ARG A 2 -31.43 -15.98 -27.27
CA ARG A 2 -30.17 -16.73 -27.55
C ARG A 2 -28.87 -16.02 -27.12
N GLU A 3 -28.23 -16.28 -25.98
CA GLU A 3 -27.65 -17.53 -25.40
C GLU A 3 -26.69 -18.29 -26.33
N PHE A 4 -25.40 -18.39 -25.94
CA PHE A 4 -24.41 -19.47 -26.16
C PHE A 4 -23.10 -19.01 -25.46
N ALA A 5 -22.83 -19.26 -24.18
CA ALA A 5 -22.51 -20.52 -23.50
C ALA A 5 -21.34 -21.31 -24.14
N ARG A 6 -20.31 -21.57 -23.30
CA ARG A 6 -19.26 -22.61 -23.36
C ARG A 6 -17.90 -22.22 -23.94
N LEU A 7 -16.93 -21.97 -23.05
CA LEU A 7 -15.51 -22.32 -23.30
C LEU A 7 -14.91 -22.89 -22.00
N THR A 8 -15.28 -24.13 -21.68
CA THR A 8 -14.57 -24.97 -20.71
C THR A 8 -13.43 -25.62 -21.46
N LEU A 9 -12.17 -25.33 -21.11
CA LEU A 9 -11.01 -25.93 -21.78
C LEU A 9 -9.93 -26.37 -20.79
N VAL A 10 -9.61 -27.66 -20.93
CA VAL A 10 -8.41 -28.42 -20.52
C VAL A 10 -8.26 -28.85 -19.06
N LEU A 11 -8.79 -30.06 -18.85
CA LEU A 11 -8.31 -31.10 -17.94
C LEU A 11 -6.88 -31.54 -18.37
N ILE A 12 -5.87 -31.48 -17.50
CA ILE A 12 -4.63 -32.28 -17.66
C ILE A 12 -4.44 -33.11 -16.39
N LEU A 13 -4.62 -34.42 -16.56
CA LEU A 13 -4.38 -35.48 -15.59
C LEU A 13 -3.08 -36.21 -15.98
N MET A 14 -2.23 -36.46 -14.98
CA MET A 14 -1.33 -37.61 -14.81
C MET A 14 -0.08 -37.75 -15.71
N SER A 15 1.09 -37.48 -15.13
CA SER A 15 2.22 -38.40 -15.25
C SER A 15 3.17 -38.23 -14.06
N SER A 16 3.08 -39.21 -13.18
CA SER A 16 3.91 -39.53 -12.03
C SER A 16 5.42 -39.55 -12.27
N LEU A 17 6.14 -39.35 -11.17
CA LEU A 17 7.35 -40.08 -10.75
C LEU A 17 8.66 -39.27 -10.76
N PHE A 18 8.94 -38.58 -9.65
CA PHE A 18 10.32 -38.41 -9.17
C PHE A 18 10.32 -38.25 -7.63
N LEU A 19 10.85 -39.26 -6.95
CA LEU A 19 11.29 -39.33 -5.54
C LEU A 19 12.69 -40.01 -5.59
N PRO A 20 13.57 -39.95 -4.57
CA PRO A 20 13.25 -39.78 -3.14
C PRO A 20 14.28 -38.98 -2.28
N SER A 21 13.96 -38.85 -0.97
CA SER A 21 14.87 -38.75 0.21
C SER A 21 15.78 -37.51 0.34
N GLY A 22 15.77 -36.70 1.40
CA GLY A 22 15.12 -36.73 2.70
C GLY A 22 15.66 -35.59 3.60
N CYS A 23 15.18 -35.57 4.85
CA CYS A 23 15.65 -34.80 6.02
C CYS A 23 14.94 -33.46 6.34
N GLY A 24 13.94 -33.53 7.23
CA GLY A 24 14.01 -32.74 8.46
C GLY A 24 12.98 -31.62 8.69
N ARG A 25 12.04 -31.93 9.59
CA ARG A 25 11.30 -31.07 10.53
C ARG A 25 9.95 -30.47 10.11
N GLU A 26 8.96 -30.95 10.87
CA GLU A 26 7.59 -30.50 11.04
C GLU A 26 7.51 -29.02 11.42
N GLY A 27 6.53 -28.33 10.87
CA GLY A 27 6.21 -26.96 11.25
C GLY A 27 5.26 -26.33 10.25
N SER A 28 3.96 -26.62 10.42
CA SER A 28 2.83 -25.79 9.99
C SER A 28 2.95 -25.10 8.63
N VAL A 29 2.27 -25.68 7.63
CA VAL A 29 1.67 -24.91 6.54
C VAL A 29 0.77 -23.85 7.19
N GLU A 30 1.27 -22.62 7.34
CA GLU A 30 0.41 -21.47 7.53
C GLU A 30 -0.44 -21.36 6.28
N LYS A 31 -1.65 -21.92 6.38
CA LYS A 31 -2.77 -21.63 5.48
C LYS A 31 -2.80 -20.10 5.32
N PRO A 32 -3.12 -19.56 4.13
CA PRO A 32 -3.42 -18.14 4.02
C PRO A 32 -4.62 -17.88 4.91
N VAL A 33 -4.35 -17.37 6.11
CA VAL A 33 -5.34 -16.89 7.03
C VAL A 33 -5.85 -15.61 6.39
N SER A 34 -6.90 -15.78 5.61
CA SER A 34 -7.86 -14.71 5.34
C SER A 34 -8.51 -14.39 6.67
N THR A 35 -7.81 -13.64 7.53
CA THR A 35 -8.46 -12.99 8.67
C THR A 35 -9.40 -11.97 8.06
N SER A 36 -10.66 -12.37 7.97
CA SER A 36 -11.83 -11.50 7.92
C SER A 36 -11.58 -10.31 8.85
N ALA A 37 -11.26 -9.17 8.25
CA ALA A 37 -11.12 -7.92 8.98
C ALA A 37 -12.54 -7.50 9.38
N LYS A 38 -12.87 -7.81 10.63
CA LYS A 38 -13.77 -7.10 11.54
C LYS A 38 -14.21 -5.75 10.95
N SER A 39 -15.52 -5.55 10.78
CA SER A 39 -16.11 -4.31 10.24
C SER A 39 -15.61 -3.10 11.02
N VAL A 40 -14.58 -2.46 10.51
CA VAL A 40 -14.18 -1.13 10.92
C VAL A 40 -15.14 -0.20 10.18
N ASN A 41 -15.76 0.75 10.89
CA ASN A 41 -16.57 1.80 10.29
C ASN A 41 -15.68 2.83 9.57
N VAL A 42 -14.77 2.33 8.73
CA VAL A 42 -13.72 3.08 8.04
C VAL A 42 -13.62 2.48 6.65
N ASP A 43 -13.99 3.28 5.67
CA ASP A 43 -13.84 2.93 4.26
C ASP A 43 -12.40 3.23 3.81
N ILE A 44 -11.79 2.27 3.11
CA ILE A 44 -10.47 2.46 2.51
C ILE A 44 -10.66 3.25 1.22
N VAL A 45 -10.35 4.54 1.25
CA VAL A 45 -10.55 5.48 0.14
C VAL A 45 -9.40 5.53 -0.87
N GLY A 46 -8.26 4.88 -0.60
CA GLY A 46 -7.15 4.85 -1.54
C GLY A 46 -6.04 3.85 -1.19
N ARG A 47 -5.50 3.18 -2.22
CA ARG A 47 -4.31 2.31 -2.16
C ARG A 47 -3.37 2.72 -3.31
N GLY A 48 -2.73 3.88 -3.18
CA GLY A 48 -1.86 4.43 -4.23
C GLY A 48 -0.45 4.78 -3.78
N LEU A 49 -0.21 4.76 -2.47
CA LEU A 49 1.04 5.20 -1.87
C LEU A 49 1.96 3.99 -1.71
N HIS A 50 2.89 3.83 -2.65
CA HIS A 50 3.87 2.75 -2.64
C HIS A 50 5.15 3.22 -1.92
N GLY A 51 5.68 2.39 -1.03
CA GLY A 51 6.89 2.67 -0.27
C GLY A 51 6.65 2.89 1.23
N PRO A 52 7.72 3.00 2.04
CA PRO A 52 7.60 3.21 3.47
C PRO A 52 6.98 4.59 3.74
N CYS A 53 5.74 4.62 4.20
CA CYS A 53 5.09 5.85 4.59
C CYS A 53 5.50 6.18 6.04
N GLY A 54 6.43 7.11 6.22
CA GLY A 54 7.00 7.45 7.52
C GLY A 54 6.21 8.50 8.28
N ALA A 55 5.54 9.40 7.56
CA ALA A 55 4.83 10.53 8.17
C ALA A 55 3.60 10.93 7.37
N VAL A 56 2.56 11.39 8.07
CA VAL A 56 1.39 12.04 7.49
C VAL A 56 1.04 13.27 8.33
N PHE A 57 0.68 14.37 7.66
CA PHE A 57 0.16 15.57 8.29
C PHE A 57 -1.07 16.05 7.52
N VAL A 58 -2.14 16.39 8.23
CA VAL A 58 -3.41 16.84 7.63
C VAL A 58 -3.74 18.23 8.16
N LYS A 59 -4.08 19.15 7.25
CA LYS A 59 -4.58 20.48 7.62
C LYS A 59 -5.70 20.89 6.67
N GLY A 60 -6.91 20.98 7.23
CA GLY A 60 -8.11 21.27 6.46
C GLY A 60 -8.29 20.21 5.36
N ASP A 61 -8.42 20.68 4.13
CA ASP A 61 -8.66 19.84 2.95
C ASP A 61 -7.37 19.33 2.30
N TYR A 62 -6.21 19.46 2.97
CA TYR A 62 -4.93 19.01 2.43
C TYR A 62 -4.29 17.95 3.32
N ALA A 63 -3.79 16.89 2.69
CA ALA A 63 -2.95 15.88 3.32
C ALA A 63 -1.54 15.89 2.71
N TYR A 64 -0.54 15.88 3.59
CA TYR A 64 0.88 15.81 3.27
C TYR A 64 1.38 14.45 3.72
N VAL A 65 1.83 13.62 2.79
CA VAL A 65 2.25 12.25 3.09
C VAL A 65 3.70 12.06 2.66
N GLY A 66 4.55 11.66 3.60
CA GLY A 66 5.92 11.25 3.34
C GLY A 66 5.94 9.77 2.98
N ALA A 67 6.10 9.46 1.70
CA ALA A 67 6.22 8.11 1.17
C ALA A 67 7.68 7.90 0.70
N GLY A 68 8.52 7.35 1.58
CA GLY A 68 9.94 7.22 1.36
C GLY A 68 10.62 8.58 1.20
N GLY A 69 11.36 8.75 0.10
CA GLY A 69 11.92 10.04 -0.33
C GLY A 69 11.00 10.84 -1.23
N CYS A 70 9.70 10.80 -0.96
CA CYS A 70 8.70 11.57 -1.70
C CYS A 70 7.70 12.19 -0.73
N LEU A 71 7.58 13.51 -0.77
CA LEU A 71 6.45 14.22 -0.19
C LEU A 71 5.32 14.29 -1.21
N LEU A 72 4.16 13.77 -0.84
CA LEU A 72 2.94 13.80 -1.62
C LEU A 72 1.98 14.79 -0.99
N ILE A 73 1.44 15.68 -1.81
CA ILE A 73 0.45 16.68 -1.41
C ILE A 73 -0.85 16.27 -2.07
N LEU A 74 -1.83 15.95 -1.25
CA LEU A 74 -3.14 15.45 -1.65
C LEU A 74 -4.21 16.47 -1.27
N ASP A 75 -5.14 16.71 -2.19
CA ASP A 75 -6.43 17.29 -1.87
C ASP A 75 -7.33 16.18 -1.32
N ILE A 76 -7.91 16.42 -0.14
CA ILE A 76 -8.82 15.52 0.55
C ILE A 76 -10.18 16.19 0.82
N ALA A 77 -10.52 17.28 0.10
CA ALA A 77 -11.81 17.95 0.19
C ALA A 77 -12.98 16.98 -0.05
N GLU A 78 -12.79 16.02 -0.97
CA GLU A 78 -13.71 14.90 -1.19
C GLU A 78 -13.10 13.62 -0.59
N PRO A 79 -13.57 13.15 0.59
CA PRO A 79 -12.96 12.02 1.29
C PRO A 79 -12.92 10.73 0.45
N ASN A 80 -13.90 10.54 -0.42
CA ASN A 80 -14.03 9.34 -1.26
C ASN A 80 -13.21 9.42 -2.55
N SER A 81 -12.63 10.59 -2.87
CA SER A 81 -11.84 10.80 -4.08
C SER A 81 -10.68 11.76 -3.83
N PRO A 82 -9.70 11.37 -2.99
CA PRO A 82 -8.51 12.20 -2.78
C PRO A 82 -7.73 12.36 -4.09
N SER A 83 -7.32 13.58 -4.40
CA SER A 83 -6.59 13.89 -5.64
C SER A 83 -5.15 14.30 -5.34
N LEU A 84 -4.20 13.87 -6.17
CA LEU A 84 -2.80 14.25 -6.01
C LEU A 84 -2.55 15.63 -6.62
N LEU A 85 -2.27 16.61 -5.77
CA LEU A 85 -1.93 17.97 -6.18
C LEU A 85 -0.46 18.12 -6.54
N GLY A 86 0.41 17.39 -5.85
CA GLY A 86 1.84 17.54 -6.04
C GLY A 86 2.68 16.42 -5.47
N LYS A 87 3.88 16.28 -6.03
CA LYS A 87 4.91 15.35 -5.58
C LYS A 87 6.26 16.04 -5.58
N ILE A 88 6.95 16.01 -4.43
CA ILE A 88 8.28 16.56 -4.25
C ILE A 88 9.21 15.41 -3.87
N TYR A 89 10.32 15.28 -4.57
CA TYR A 89 11.34 14.28 -4.26
C TYR A 89 12.31 14.83 -3.23
N THR A 90 12.60 14.01 -2.22
CA THR A 90 13.63 14.26 -1.22
C THR A 90 14.68 13.15 -1.30
N PRO A 91 15.98 13.47 -1.18
CA PRO A 91 17.05 12.46 -1.13
C PRO A 91 16.96 11.52 0.08
N GLY A 92 16.43 11.97 1.21
CA GLY A 92 16.29 11.17 2.42
C GLY A 92 14.89 10.57 2.60
N LEU A 93 14.71 9.82 3.69
CA LEU A 93 13.40 9.31 4.08
C LEU A 93 12.71 10.33 4.99
N ILE A 94 11.49 10.72 4.63
CA ILE A 94 10.70 11.65 5.43
C ILE A 94 10.19 10.95 6.69
N GLN A 95 10.75 11.36 7.85
CA GLN A 95 10.39 10.81 9.16
C GLN A 95 9.31 11.65 9.86
N ARG A 96 9.26 12.95 9.59
CA ARG A 96 8.29 13.85 10.22
C ARG A 96 7.96 15.02 9.30
N ILE A 97 6.70 15.45 9.38
CA ILE A 97 6.15 16.60 8.67
C ILE A 97 5.47 17.49 9.71
N GLU A 98 5.77 18.78 9.71
CA GLU A 98 5.18 19.76 10.62
C GLU A 98 4.86 21.05 9.86
N LEU A 99 3.68 21.63 10.06
CA LEU A 99 3.33 22.90 9.45
C LEU A 99 3.30 24.02 10.50
N LYS A 100 4.09 25.07 10.28
CA LYS A 100 4.06 26.27 11.11
C LYS A 100 3.82 27.50 10.26
N GLY A 101 2.69 28.16 10.49
CA GLY A 101 2.22 29.27 9.67
C GLY A 101 1.97 28.81 8.23
N ASN A 102 2.75 29.35 7.30
CA ASN A 102 2.68 29.05 5.87
C ASN A 102 3.86 28.18 5.37
N HIS A 103 4.68 27.65 6.28
CA HIS A 103 5.84 26.82 5.97
C HIS A 103 5.63 25.39 6.46
N LEU A 104 5.94 24.43 5.58
CA LEU A 104 5.99 23.01 5.89
C LEU A 104 7.45 22.63 6.15
N TYR A 105 7.70 22.01 7.29
CA TYR A 105 9.00 21.53 7.74
C TYR A 105 9.04 20.02 7.62
N LEU A 106 10.13 19.51 7.07
CA LEU A 106 10.33 18.12 6.71
C LEU A 106 11.61 17.61 7.39
N ALA A 107 11.49 16.60 8.23
CA ALA A 107 12.66 15.89 8.76
C ALA A 107 13.04 14.76 7.80
N ASP A 108 14.08 14.98 7.00
CA ASP A 108 14.54 14.12 5.91
C ASP A 108 15.68 13.18 6.33
N GLY A 109 15.54 12.54 7.50
CA GLY A 109 16.53 11.58 8.02
C GLY A 109 17.96 12.14 8.04
N GLU A 110 18.85 11.52 7.27
CA GLU A 110 20.27 11.87 7.15
C GLU A 110 20.52 13.23 6.47
N ASP A 111 19.55 13.73 5.68
CA ASP A 111 19.64 15.02 5.00
C ASP A 111 19.25 16.21 5.91
N GLY A 112 18.74 15.94 7.11
CA GLY A 112 18.37 16.95 8.10
C GLY A 112 16.99 17.58 7.88
N LEU A 113 16.86 18.88 8.18
CA LEU A 113 15.58 19.61 8.12
C LEU A 113 15.49 20.41 6.81
N ARG A 114 14.36 20.27 6.09
CA ARG A 114 14.03 21.07 4.90
C ARG A 114 12.70 21.79 5.05
#